data_AF-A0A2A2B3K7-F1
#
_entry.id   AF-A0A2A2B3K7-F1
#
_cell.length_a   1.000
_cell.length_b   1.000
_cell.length_c   1.000
_cell.angle_alpha   90.00
_cell.angle_beta   90.00
_cell.angle_gamma   90.00
#
_symmetry.space_group_name_H-M   'P 1'
#
loop_
_entity.id
_entity.type
_entity.pdbx_description
1 polymer ?
#
loop_
_entity_poly.entity_id
_entity_poly.type
_entity_poly.pdbx_seq_one_letter_code
_entity_poly.pdbx_strand_id
1 'polypeptide(L)'
;MKCRVDGCDNQAFQDLDECALHCNKDCVHEGSINAVLSEFNRLLNFYILDDVLSRYIPDSEDESYINEIATYRKNNKCLYDSIIFKQKLSEYNIRFYGILFPNILLIDYTETLRIFKNVWFEKCVFYVNYFNLKSTGAFFEQCIFKCEIYIKPAALFLLKKNSIFYQCVFEDKVYIGREGRDKYTFEESLFSGCVFKNFIKFKNVILKKEPFLDIDERELKLSTLEIYDCNFDGGFKLNGAYISYLRIENTNFLVGFWMLKANIITLNCINVVIDGLFDASNSSFVRAKFNRTKFLDVADFEEVKFGEVNGEYLKSKQHISIFKYVTFMTASNFKHTNFFYSLDFENVDLREQPNFLKSYINSYNTNRETFRIIKYSFDSRGNTLEANRFFVQEMKAFKNELKEEGSFWDKLIYNMNDLISEFGRNYIRAIIWLIISLILYTILLYLHDWYFDNFDYFIWGKLEWIWIFLNDIAKNFLPFSRFLESKSGFEFISLFFYIWFAILIWQIIVAVKRHTQR
;
A
#
# COMPACT_ATOMS: atom_id res chain seq x y z
N MET A 1 23.32 -50.01 8.42
CA MET A 1 24.08 -48.91 9.08
C MET A 1 23.13 -48.20 10.06
N LYS A 2 23.60 -47.58 11.15
CA LYS A 2 22.72 -46.74 12.00
C LYS A 2 22.44 -45.41 11.31
N CYS A 3 21.29 -44.80 11.58
CA CYS A 3 20.97 -43.45 11.11
C CYS A 3 22.01 -42.44 11.60
N ARG A 4 22.45 -41.56 10.71
CA ARG A 4 23.49 -40.55 11.00
C ARG A 4 22.99 -39.37 11.85
N VAL A 5 21.69 -39.13 11.92
CA VAL A 5 21.10 -38.05 12.74
C VAL A 5 21.33 -38.32 14.23
N ASP A 6 21.98 -37.36 14.90
CA ASP A 6 22.29 -37.43 16.34
C ASP A 6 21.03 -37.71 17.17
N GLY A 7 21.11 -38.71 18.05
CA GLY A 7 20.01 -39.15 18.90
C GLY A 7 19.00 -40.09 18.24
N CYS A 8 19.25 -40.55 17.00
CA CYS A 8 18.42 -41.56 16.34
C CYS A 8 19.05 -42.96 16.37
N ASP A 9 18.39 -43.90 17.04
CA ASP A 9 18.82 -45.31 17.08
C ASP A 9 18.26 -46.20 15.96
N ASN A 10 17.46 -45.62 15.04
CA ASN A 10 16.89 -46.37 13.92
C ASN A 10 17.98 -46.79 12.92
N GLN A 11 17.73 -47.89 12.22
CA GLN A 11 18.57 -48.32 11.10
C GLN A 11 18.39 -47.37 9.91
N ALA A 12 19.48 -47.07 9.21
CA ALA A 12 19.46 -46.34 7.97
C ALA A 12 18.73 -47.14 6.89
N PHE A 13 18.01 -46.45 6.00
CA PHE A 13 17.15 -47.09 5.01
C PHE A 13 17.93 -47.42 3.74
N GLN A 14 18.08 -48.71 3.44
CA GLN A 14 18.79 -49.22 2.25
C GLN A 14 20.20 -48.59 2.12
N ASP A 15 20.49 -47.95 0.99
CA ASP A 15 21.79 -47.33 0.67
C ASP A 15 21.94 -45.89 1.18
N LEU A 16 20.96 -45.39 1.96
CA LEU A 16 21.00 -44.05 2.54
C LEU A 16 21.73 -44.05 3.88
N ASP A 17 22.29 -42.90 4.25
CA ASP A 17 22.91 -42.67 5.58
C ASP A 17 21.88 -42.40 6.69
N GLU A 18 20.61 -42.22 6.33
CA GLU A 18 19.52 -41.77 7.21
C GLU A 18 18.38 -42.78 7.23
N CYS A 19 17.65 -42.88 8.35
CA CYS A 19 16.45 -43.73 8.44
C CYS A 19 15.27 -43.08 7.70
N ALA A 20 14.18 -43.82 7.47
CA ALA A 20 13.03 -43.31 6.74
C ALA A 20 12.40 -42.06 7.38
N LEU A 21 12.49 -41.85 8.71
CA LEU A 21 12.02 -40.61 9.36
C LEU A 21 12.87 -39.38 9.02
N HIS A 22 14.16 -39.58 8.76
CA HIS A 22 15.14 -38.49 8.62
C HIS A 22 15.68 -38.30 7.21
N CYS A 23 15.51 -39.27 6.31
CA CYS A 23 16.03 -39.18 4.96
C CYS A 23 15.30 -38.12 4.14
N ASN A 24 15.97 -37.49 3.17
CA ASN A 24 15.28 -36.65 2.19
C ASN A 24 14.42 -37.54 1.27
N LYS A 25 13.13 -37.21 1.13
CA LYS A 25 12.17 -37.98 0.34
C LYS A 25 12.18 -37.58 -1.14
N ASP A 26 12.75 -36.43 -1.49
CA ASP A 26 12.96 -36.02 -2.89
C ASP A 26 14.11 -36.79 -3.57
N CYS A 27 14.98 -37.43 -2.78
CA CYS A 27 16.16 -38.15 -3.28
C CYS A 27 15.90 -39.65 -3.55
N VAL A 28 14.66 -40.12 -3.38
CA VAL A 28 14.31 -41.55 -3.44
C VAL A 28 13.86 -41.89 -4.86
N HIS A 29 14.52 -42.86 -5.51
CA HIS A 29 14.15 -43.34 -6.85
C HIS A 29 12.68 -43.79 -6.90
N GLU A 30 11.96 -43.50 -7.99
CA GLU A 30 10.51 -43.79 -8.16
C GLU A 30 10.12 -45.24 -7.78
N GLY A 31 11.00 -46.23 -8.04
CA GLY A 31 10.75 -47.64 -7.68
C GLY A 31 10.87 -47.98 -6.18
N SER A 32 11.47 -47.09 -5.37
CA SER A 32 11.74 -47.29 -3.93
C SER A 32 10.89 -46.41 -3.00
N ILE A 33 10.13 -45.47 -3.55
CA ILE A 33 9.26 -44.55 -2.79
C ILE A 33 8.30 -45.33 -1.89
N ASN A 34 7.57 -46.32 -2.41
CA ASN A 34 6.61 -47.08 -1.61
C ASN A 34 7.26 -47.81 -0.42
N ALA A 35 8.50 -48.27 -0.58
CA ALA A 35 9.24 -48.94 0.49
C ALA A 35 9.68 -47.96 1.58
N VAL A 36 10.21 -46.78 1.20
CA VAL A 36 10.55 -45.70 2.14
C VAL A 36 9.31 -45.24 2.91
N LEU A 37 8.19 -45.11 2.22
CA LEU A 37 6.93 -44.65 2.79
C LEU A 37 6.33 -45.65 3.78
N SER A 38 6.33 -46.94 3.42
CA SER A 38 5.92 -48.00 4.35
C SER A 38 6.79 -48.02 5.60
N GLU A 39 8.11 -47.86 5.43
CA GLU A 39 9.04 -47.81 6.54
C GLU A 39 8.88 -46.54 7.38
N PHE A 40 8.60 -45.40 6.75
CA PHE A 40 8.30 -44.14 7.43
C PHE A 40 7.10 -44.31 8.37
N ASN A 41 5.99 -44.86 7.90
CA ASN A 41 4.81 -45.13 8.73
C ASN A 41 5.12 -46.06 9.89
N ARG A 42 5.88 -47.11 9.62
CA ARG A 42 6.30 -48.07 10.64
C ARG A 42 7.10 -47.37 11.74
N LEU A 43 8.14 -46.62 11.36
CA LEU A 43 9.00 -45.91 12.31
C LEU A 43 8.24 -44.78 13.03
N LEU A 44 7.29 -44.12 12.37
CA LEU A 44 6.45 -43.08 12.99
C LEU A 44 5.57 -43.69 14.09
N ASN A 45 4.96 -44.86 13.84
CA ASN A 45 4.18 -45.57 14.85
C ASN A 45 5.06 -46.02 16.03
N PHE A 46 6.28 -46.48 15.78
CA PHE A 46 7.22 -46.80 16.86
C PHE A 46 7.60 -45.57 17.67
N TYR A 47 7.91 -44.45 17.02
CA TYR A 47 8.17 -43.17 17.69
C TYR A 47 7.03 -42.78 18.64
N ILE A 48 5.78 -42.89 18.17
CA ILE A 48 4.59 -42.60 18.96
C ILE A 48 4.50 -43.52 20.18
N LEU A 49 4.63 -44.83 19.97
CA LEU A 49 4.53 -45.82 21.05
C LEU A 49 5.63 -45.62 22.10
N ASP A 50 6.84 -45.26 21.67
CA ASP A 50 7.98 -45.02 22.55
C ASP A 50 7.75 -43.76 23.41
N ASP A 51 7.26 -42.66 22.83
CA ASP A 51 6.92 -41.44 23.57
C ASP A 51 5.82 -41.71 24.61
N VAL A 52 4.75 -42.40 24.20
CA VAL A 52 3.64 -42.78 25.08
C VAL A 52 4.10 -43.65 26.24
N LEU A 53 4.92 -44.69 25.97
CA LEU A 53 5.49 -45.56 26.99
C LEU A 53 6.42 -44.82 27.95
N SER A 54 7.23 -43.89 27.45
CA SER A 54 8.23 -43.17 28.26
C SER A 54 7.61 -42.28 29.34
N ARG A 55 6.36 -41.82 29.14
CA ARG A 55 5.63 -40.96 30.08
C ARG A 55 4.60 -41.72 30.91
N TYR A 56 4.53 -43.03 30.72
CA TYR A 56 3.57 -43.89 31.38
C TYR A 56 4.01 -44.23 32.80
N ILE A 57 3.16 -43.98 33.80
CA ILE A 57 3.36 -44.42 35.18
C ILE A 57 2.41 -45.61 35.39
N PRO A 58 2.91 -46.83 35.63
CA PRO A 58 2.06 -48.01 35.73
C PRO A 58 1.23 -48.00 37.02
N ASP A 59 -0.10 -47.96 36.89
CA ASP A 59 -1.05 -48.35 37.94
C ASP A 59 -1.63 -49.75 37.65
N SER A 60 -2.19 -50.41 38.67
CA SER A 60 -2.53 -51.84 38.63
C SER A 60 -3.69 -52.24 37.71
N GLU A 61 -4.44 -51.30 37.11
CA GLU A 61 -5.55 -51.58 36.17
C GLU A 61 -5.12 -51.71 34.69
N ASP A 62 -3.81 -51.68 34.40
CA ASP A 62 -3.31 -51.33 33.07
C ASP A 62 -2.47 -52.40 32.32
N GLU A 63 -2.39 -53.63 32.83
CA GLU A 63 -1.75 -54.75 32.12
C GLU A 63 -2.35 -54.99 30.72
N SER A 64 -3.65 -54.72 30.55
CA SER A 64 -4.33 -54.78 29.25
C SER A 64 -3.71 -53.83 28.23
N TYR A 65 -3.38 -52.60 28.64
CA TYR A 65 -2.82 -51.58 27.76
C TYR A 65 -1.37 -51.88 27.36
N ILE A 66 -0.55 -52.35 28.31
CA ILE A 66 0.84 -52.76 28.02
C ILE A 66 0.86 -53.97 27.09
N ASN A 67 -0.02 -54.95 27.30
CA ASN A 67 -0.15 -56.11 26.40
C ASN A 67 -0.63 -55.70 25.00
N GLU A 68 -1.51 -54.70 24.89
CA GLU A 68 -1.94 -54.17 23.60
C GLU A 68 -0.80 -53.44 22.87
N ILE A 69 0.01 -52.63 23.58
CA ILE A 69 1.23 -52.00 23.02
C ILE A 69 2.21 -53.07 22.51
N ALA A 70 2.47 -54.11 23.31
CA ALA A 70 3.36 -55.21 22.92
C ALA A 70 2.83 -55.96 21.68
N THR A 71 1.52 -56.15 21.60
CA THR A 71 0.85 -56.79 20.45
C THR A 71 0.92 -55.90 19.20
N TYR A 72 0.78 -54.59 19.34
CA TYR A 72 0.92 -53.63 18.24
C TYR A 72 2.34 -53.57 17.69
N ARG A 73 3.35 -53.49 18.57
CA ARG A 73 4.76 -53.56 18.17
C ARG A 73 5.09 -54.83 17.38
N LYS A 74 4.48 -55.97 17.75
CA LYS A 74 4.72 -57.26 17.09
C LYS A 74 4.04 -57.40 15.74
N ASN A 75 2.86 -56.78 15.56
CA ASN A 75 2.01 -56.98 14.38
C ASN A 75 2.05 -55.84 13.35
N ASN A 76 2.79 -54.74 13.60
CA ASN A 76 2.85 -53.57 12.71
C ASN A 76 1.45 -53.02 12.31
N LYS A 77 0.45 -53.11 13.19
CA LYS A 77 -0.89 -52.60 12.93
C LYS A 77 -0.93 -51.06 12.99
N CYS A 78 -1.86 -50.44 12.27
CA CYS A 78 -2.10 -49.00 12.30
C CYS A 78 -2.69 -48.56 13.65
N LEU A 79 -2.07 -47.60 14.33
CA LEU A 79 -2.48 -47.15 15.69
C LEU A 79 -3.93 -46.66 15.77
N TYR A 80 -4.46 -46.09 14.68
CA TYR A 80 -5.84 -45.61 14.63
C TYR A 80 -6.89 -46.74 14.59
N ASP A 81 -6.52 -48.02 14.41
CA ASP A 81 -7.48 -49.11 14.36
C ASP A 81 -7.93 -49.58 15.76
N SER A 82 -7.18 -49.25 16.82
CA SER A 82 -7.57 -49.59 18.19
C SER A 82 -8.46 -48.53 18.82
N ILE A 83 -9.60 -48.97 19.34
CA ILE A 83 -10.52 -48.15 20.11
C ILE A 83 -9.87 -47.69 21.43
N ILE A 84 -9.08 -48.56 22.06
CA ILE A 84 -8.43 -48.29 23.36
C ILE A 84 -7.36 -47.21 23.19
N PHE A 85 -6.51 -47.32 22.15
CA PHE A 85 -5.54 -46.27 21.84
C PHE A 85 -6.23 -44.97 21.45
N LYS A 86 -7.31 -45.02 20.66
CA LYS A 86 -8.08 -43.82 20.32
C LYS A 86 -8.58 -43.07 21.55
N GLN A 87 -9.14 -43.78 22.53
CA GLN A 87 -9.58 -43.15 23.78
C GLN A 87 -8.41 -42.55 24.56
N LYS A 88 -7.37 -43.34 24.86
CA LYS A 88 -6.25 -42.85 25.69
C LYS A 88 -5.43 -41.75 25.03
N LEU A 89 -5.18 -41.83 23.72
CA LEU A 89 -4.37 -40.85 23.00
C LEU A 89 -5.14 -39.55 22.73
N SER A 90 -6.48 -39.56 22.73
CA SER A 90 -7.32 -38.36 22.55
C SER A 90 -7.16 -37.30 23.63
N GLU A 91 -6.56 -37.64 24.76
CA GLU A 91 -6.21 -36.70 25.84
C GLU A 91 -4.72 -36.34 25.84
N TYR A 92 -3.92 -37.01 25.02
CA TYR A 92 -2.46 -36.94 25.04
C TYR A 92 -1.91 -35.84 24.12
N ASN A 93 -0.82 -35.22 24.55
CA ASN A 93 -0.05 -34.24 23.78
C ASN A 93 1.28 -34.85 23.34
N ILE A 94 1.46 -35.00 22.04
CA ILE A 94 2.68 -35.59 21.46
C ILE A 94 3.60 -34.51 20.88
N ARG A 95 4.92 -34.73 21.01
CA ARG A 95 5.96 -33.88 20.42
C ARG A 95 6.74 -34.68 19.39
N PHE A 96 6.79 -34.19 18.16
CA PHE A 96 7.64 -34.72 17.08
C PHE A 96 8.84 -33.81 16.91
N TYR A 97 10.05 -34.38 16.99
CA TYR A 97 11.29 -33.63 16.87
C TYR A 97 12.11 -34.10 15.67
N GLY A 98 12.48 -33.17 14.77
CA GLY A 98 13.45 -33.44 13.70
C GLY A 98 12.96 -34.34 12.55
N ILE A 99 11.66 -34.65 12.46
CA ILE A 99 11.12 -35.58 11.47
C ILE A 99 10.91 -34.90 10.11
N LEU A 100 11.28 -35.58 9.03
CA LEU A 100 11.01 -35.18 7.65
C LEU A 100 9.73 -35.87 7.16
N PHE A 101 8.60 -35.16 7.19
CA PHE A 101 7.29 -35.64 6.80
C PHE A 101 7.08 -35.66 5.27
N PRO A 102 6.75 -36.82 4.67
CA PRO A 102 6.54 -36.94 3.22
C PRO A 102 5.26 -36.25 2.76
N ASN A 103 5.09 -36.11 1.45
CA ASN A 103 3.86 -35.57 0.86
C ASN A 103 2.65 -36.51 1.15
N ILE A 104 1.54 -35.93 1.63
CA ILE A 104 0.32 -36.67 2.01
C ILE A 104 -0.34 -37.38 0.82
N LEU A 105 -0.11 -36.92 -0.41
CA LEU A 105 -0.58 -37.64 -1.61
C LEU A 105 -0.02 -39.07 -1.69
N LEU A 106 1.08 -39.34 -1.00
CA LEU A 106 1.75 -40.64 -0.99
C LEU A 106 1.43 -41.46 0.28
N ILE A 107 1.09 -40.82 1.39
CA ILE A 107 0.70 -41.46 2.65
C ILE A 107 -0.24 -40.57 3.46
N ASP A 108 -1.37 -41.11 3.94
CA ASP A 108 -2.20 -40.44 4.94
C ASP A 108 -1.80 -40.80 6.38
N TYR A 109 -0.80 -40.10 6.91
CA TYR A 109 -0.47 -40.15 8.36
C TYR A 109 -1.34 -39.16 9.16
N THR A 110 -2.23 -38.39 8.52
CA THR A 110 -3.07 -37.40 9.23
C THR A 110 -4.09 -38.08 10.14
N GLU A 111 -4.59 -39.27 9.78
CA GLU A 111 -5.48 -40.06 10.64
C GLU A 111 -4.79 -40.44 11.96
N THR A 112 -3.50 -40.77 11.93
CA THR A 112 -2.71 -41.07 13.13
C THR A 112 -2.51 -39.83 13.99
N LEU A 113 -2.26 -38.67 13.36
CA LEU A 113 -2.11 -37.40 14.08
C LEU A 113 -3.42 -36.91 14.69
N ARG A 114 -4.57 -37.20 14.06
CA ARG A 114 -5.90 -36.81 14.56
C ARG A 114 -6.34 -37.55 15.83
N ILE A 115 -5.65 -38.62 16.21
CA ILE A 115 -5.95 -39.33 17.45
C ILE A 115 -5.57 -38.49 18.67
N PHE A 116 -4.59 -37.58 18.54
CA PHE A 116 -4.08 -36.82 19.67
C PHE A 116 -4.95 -35.61 19.99
N LYS A 117 -4.95 -35.22 21.28
CA LYS A 117 -5.49 -33.92 21.70
C LYS A 117 -4.75 -32.79 21.02
N ASN A 118 -3.42 -32.86 21.09
CA ASN A 118 -2.53 -31.86 20.51
C ASN A 118 -1.24 -32.48 19.97
N VAL A 119 -0.72 -31.85 18.93
CA VAL A 119 0.53 -32.22 18.27
C VAL A 119 1.47 -31.01 18.19
N TRP A 120 2.66 -31.18 18.73
CA TRP A 120 3.75 -30.21 18.65
C TRP A 120 4.83 -30.73 17.71
N PHE A 121 5.07 -30.01 16.62
CA PHE A 121 6.17 -30.26 15.71
C PHE A 121 7.30 -29.29 16.01
N GLU A 122 8.50 -29.82 16.24
CA GLU A 122 9.69 -29.02 16.48
C GLU A 122 10.81 -29.42 15.54
N LYS A 123 11.37 -28.43 14.85
CA LYS A 123 12.46 -28.61 13.87
C LYS A 123 12.16 -29.70 12.83
N CYS A 124 10.88 -29.90 12.53
CA CYS A 124 10.43 -30.85 11.52
C CYS A 124 10.44 -30.20 10.13
N VAL A 125 10.49 -31.03 9.09
CA VAL A 125 10.41 -30.59 7.69
C VAL A 125 9.20 -31.21 7.03
N PHE A 126 8.48 -30.44 6.22
CA PHE A 126 7.22 -30.82 5.63
C PHE A 126 7.25 -30.66 4.11
N TYR A 127 6.95 -31.76 3.40
CA TYR A 127 6.76 -31.82 1.95
C TYR A 127 5.28 -31.91 1.56
N VAL A 128 4.40 -31.42 2.44
CA VAL A 128 2.95 -31.53 2.29
C VAL A 128 2.34 -30.27 1.76
N ASN A 129 1.33 -30.44 0.90
CA ASN A 129 0.59 -29.29 0.38
C ASN A 129 -0.53 -28.84 1.33
N TYR A 130 -0.97 -29.71 2.23
CA TYR A 130 -2.15 -29.48 3.04
C TYR A 130 -2.06 -30.23 4.36
N PHE A 131 -2.46 -29.61 5.46
CA PHE A 131 -2.54 -30.27 6.77
C PHE A 131 -4.00 -30.35 7.24
N ASN A 132 -4.52 -31.56 7.45
CA ASN A 132 -5.86 -31.78 7.99
C ASN A 132 -5.84 -32.29 9.44
N LEU A 133 -5.72 -31.38 10.40
CA LEU A 133 -5.84 -31.71 11.81
C LEU A 133 -7.18 -31.23 12.38
N LYS A 134 -8.29 -31.55 11.69
CA LYS A 134 -9.62 -31.33 12.27
C LYS A 134 -9.64 -31.89 13.70
N SER A 135 -10.12 -31.08 14.64
CA SER A 135 -10.22 -31.36 16.09
C SER A 135 -8.92 -31.56 16.89
N THR A 136 -7.74 -31.58 16.27
CA THR A 136 -6.46 -31.72 16.98
C THR A 136 -5.73 -30.39 17.03
N GLY A 137 -5.31 -29.98 18.23
CA GLY A 137 -4.51 -28.78 18.37
C GLY A 137 -3.14 -28.94 17.72
N ALA A 138 -2.68 -27.95 16.97
CA ALA A 138 -1.40 -28.02 16.28
C ALA A 138 -0.50 -26.84 16.66
N PHE A 139 0.79 -27.11 16.85
CA PHE A 139 1.81 -26.09 17.04
C PHE A 139 3.09 -26.46 16.29
N PHE A 140 3.63 -25.53 15.53
CA PHE A 140 4.84 -25.72 14.72
C PHE A 140 5.92 -24.76 15.18
N GLU A 141 7.04 -25.29 15.64
CA GLU A 141 8.19 -24.55 16.14
C GLU A 141 9.41 -24.83 15.28
N GLN A 142 10.01 -23.79 14.70
CA GLN A 142 11.24 -23.89 13.91
C GLN A 142 11.16 -24.93 12.77
N CYS A 143 9.97 -25.14 12.22
CA CYS A 143 9.73 -26.11 11.15
C CYS A 143 9.99 -25.49 9.77
N ILE A 144 10.27 -26.35 8.78
CA ILE A 144 10.52 -25.94 7.38
C ILE A 144 9.44 -26.54 6.48
N PHE A 145 8.75 -25.70 5.71
CA PHE A 145 7.76 -26.11 4.72
C PHE A 145 8.37 -25.95 3.32
N LYS A 146 8.60 -27.07 2.65
CA LYS A 146 9.30 -27.15 1.36
C LYS A 146 8.39 -26.90 0.15
N CYS A 147 7.12 -27.26 0.27
CA CYS A 147 6.12 -27.13 -0.78
C CYS A 147 5.10 -26.02 -0.45
N GLU A 148 4.29 -25.64 -1.44
CA GLU A 148 3.16 -24.74 -1.21
C GLU A 148 2.24 -25.30 -0.13
N ILE A 149 1.72 -24.48 0.78
CA ILE A 149 0.88 -24.95 1.90
C ILE A 149 -0.46 -24.23 1.96
N TYR A 150 -1.53 -25.02 2.14
CA TYR A 150 -2.88 -24.55 2.42
C TYR A 150 -3.20 -24.66 3.92
N ILE A 151 -3.26 -23.51 4.59
CA ILE A 151 -3.59 -23.38 6.01
C ILE A 151 -5.11 -23.25 6.17
N LYS A 152 -5.71 -24.22 6.86
CA LYS A 152 -7.11 -24.20 7.29
C LYS A 152 -7.20 -23.90 8.80
N PRO A 153 -8.36 -23.45 9.30
CA PRO A 153 -8.57 -23.33 10.73
C PRO A 153 -8.27 -24.65 11.44
N ALA A 154 -7.40 -24.56 12.44
CA ALA A 154 -7.09 -25.63 13.39
C ALA A 154 -7.23 -25.05 14.80
N ALA A 155 -7.59 -25.89 15.76
CA ALA A 155 -7.49 -25.49 17.17
C ALA A 155 -6.00 -25.22 17.48
N LEU A 156 -5.70 -24.16 18.23
CA LEU A 156 -4.33 -23.93 18.69
C LEU A 156 -4.04 -24.85 19.87
N PHE A 157 -2.90 -25.53 19.82
CA PHE A 157 -2.34 -26.14 21.02
C PHE A 157 -1.72 -25.05 21.90
N LEU A 158 -2.35 -24.73 23.04
CA LEU A 158 -1.86 -23.74 24.00
C LEU A 158 -0.57 -24.20 24.70
N LEU A 159 0.58 -23.99 24.05
CA LEU A 159 1.91 -24.05 24.67
C LEU A 159 2.53 -22.66 24.67
N LYS A 160 2.20 -21.84 25.69
CA LYS A 160 2.88 -20.56 26.08
C LYS A 160 3.14 -19.49 25.00
N LYS A 161 2.89 -19.74 23.71
CA LYS A 161 3.16 -18.85 22.57
C LYS A 161 1.86 -18.60 21.83
N ASN A 162 1.69 -17.36 21.37
CA ASN A 162 0.41 -16.83 20.92
C ASN A 162 0.12 -17.10 19.43
N SER A 163 0.82 -18.03 18.76
CA SER A 163 0.69 -18.28 17.31
C SER A 163 0.82 -19.76 16.93
N ILE A 164 0.17 -20.19 15.84
CA ILE A 164 0.24 -21.57 15.32
C ILE A 164 1.65 -21.93 14.80
N PHE A 165 2.30 -21.00 14.10
CA PHE A 165 3.63 -21.16 13.52
C PHE A 165 4.61 -20.20 14.19
N TYR A 166 5.61 -20.74 14.87
CA TYR A 166 6.65 -19.98 15.57
C TYR A 166 8.01 -20.23 14.92
N GLN A 167 8.65 -19.17 14.44
CA GLN A 167 9.97 -19.21 13.81
C GLN A 167 10.10 -20.23 12.66
N CYS A 168 9.01 -20.50 11.95
CA CYS A 168 9.00 -21.43 10.83
C CYS A 168 9.51 -20.77 9.53
N VAL A 169 9.99 -21.59 8.60
CA VAL A 169 10.44 -21.16 7.26
C VAL A 169 9.53 -21.76 6.20
N PHE A 170 8.91 -20.91 5.39
CA PHE A 170 8.11 -21.30 4.23
C PHE A 170 8.92 -21.03 2.96
N GLU A 171 9.36 -22.10 2.31
CA GLU A 171 10.18 -22.00 1.10
C GLU A 171 9.36 -21.73 -0.16
N ASP A 172 8.06 -22.01 -0.12
CA ASP A 172 7.14 -21.82 -1.23
C ASP A 172 5.87 -21.06 -0.78
N LYS A 173 4.83 -21.03 -1.63
CA LYS A 173 3.62 -20.24 -1.46
C LYS A 173 2.81 -20.63 -0.23
N VAL A 174 2.26 -19.65 0.47
CA VAL A 174 1.38 -19.85 1.62
C VAL A 174 -0.02 -19.35 1.31
N TYR A 175 -0.98 -20.27 1.35
CA TYR A 175 -2.40 -19.98 1.14
C TYR A 175 -3.16 -20.11 2.46
N ILE A 176 -3.83 -19.05 2.89
CA ILE A 176 -4.68 -19.05 4.08
C ILE A 176 -6.13 -18.84 3.62
N GLY A 177 -6.98 -19.81 3.96
CA GLY A 177 -8.40 -19.75 3.61
C GLY A 177 -8.81 -20.75 2.54
N ARG A 178 -9.80 -20.39 1.73
CA ARG A 178 -10.39 -21.28 0.72
C ARG A 178 -10.91 -20.53 -0.49
N GLU A 179 -11.02 -21.23 -1.61
CA GLU A 179 -11.49 -20.66 -2.88
C GLU A 179 -13.02 -20.43 -2.93
N GLY A 180 -13.81 -21.13 -2.11
CA GLY A 180 -15.28 -21.00 -2.05
C GLY A 180 -15.80 -19.82 -1.22
N ARG A 181 -17.11 -19.53 -1.31
CA ARG A 181 -17.74 -18.30 -0.74
C ARG A 181 -17.80 -18.20 0.79
N ASP A 182 -18.06 -19.29 1.50
CA ASP A 182 -18.02 -19.26 2.99
C ASP A 182 -16.61 -18.90 3.48
N LYS A 183 -16.56 -18.20 4.60
CA LYS A 183 -15.31 -17.76 5.20
C LYS A 183 -14.81 -18.75 6.25
N TYR A 184 -13.50 -18.92 6.33
CA TYR A 184 -12.85 -19.62 7.44
C TYR A 184 -12.53 -18.65 8.58
N THR A 185 -12.93 -18.99 9.80
CA THR A 185 -12.61 -18.20 10.98
C THR A 185 -11.36 -18.74 11.67
N PHE A 186 -10.39 -17.87 11.88
CA PHE A 186 -9.19 -18.12 12.68
C PHE A 186 -9.31 -17.35 13.98
N GLU A 187 -9.41 -18.08 15.09
CA GLU A 187 -9.51 -17.53 16.45
C GLU A 187 -8.14 -17.05 16.99
N GLU A 188 -7.06 -17.55 16.40
CA GLU A 188 -5.69 -17.42 16.90
C GLU A 188 -4.76 -16.75 15.88
N SER A 189 -3.68 -16.12 16.35
CA SER A 189 -2.65 -15.59 15.46
C SER A 189 -1.95 -16.74 14.72
N LEU A 190 -1.49 -16.46 13.51
CA LEU A 190 -0.96 -17.51 12.64
C LEU A 190 0.56 -17.63 12.77
N PHE A 191 1.27 -16.51 12.67
CA PHE A 191 2.72 -16.50 12.49
C PHE A 191 3.39 -15.61 13.53
N SER A 192 4.46 -16.10 14.15
CA SER A 192 5.40 -15.32 14.96
C SER A 192 6.81 -15.59 14.49
N GLY A 193 7.56 -14.54 14.13
CA GLY A 193 8.97 -14.62 13.72
C GLY A 193 9.26 -15.55 12.54
N CYS A 194 8.28 -15.81 11.67
CA CYS A 194 8.40 -16.71 10.52
C CYS A 194 9.07 -16.02 9.32
N VAL A 195 9.68 -16.83 8.45
CA VAL A 195 10.34 -16.38 7.21
C VAL A 195 9.60 -16.94 6.01
N PHE A 196 9.32 -16.10 5.01
CA PHE A 196 8.60 -16.47 3.80
C PHE A 196 9.48 -16.15 2.58
N LYS A 197 9.78 -17.16 1.76
CA LYS A 197 10.63 -16.97 0.56
C LYS A 197 9.86 -16.54 -0.68
N ASN A 198 8.53 -16.72 -0.70
CA ASN A 198 7.67 -16.44 -1.84
C ASN A 198 6.50 -15.54 -1.42
N PHE A 199 5.27 -15.83 -1.87
CA PHE A 199 4.10 -15.01 -1.55
C PHE A 199 3.17 -15.65 -0.52
N ILE A 200 2.38 -14.78 0.12
CA ILE A 200 1.30 -15.14 1.03
C ILE A 200 -0.04 -14.66 0.45
N LYS A 201 -1.07 -15.50 0.48
CA LYS A 201 -2.42 -15.13 0.05
C LYS A 201 -3.47 -15.50 1.09
N PHE A 202 -4.20 -14.50 1.57
CA PHE A 202 -5.41 -14.65 2.37
C PHE A 202 -6.63 -14.58 1.45
N LYS A 203 -7.56 -15.54 1.56
CA LYS A 203 -8.79 -15.53 0.77
C LYS A 203 -9.98 -16.11 1.54
N ASN A 204 -11.08 -15.35 1.62
CA ASN A 204 -12.30 -15.75 2.32
C ASN A 204 -12.03 -16.15 3.78
N VAL A 205 -11.44 -15.25 4.57
CA VAL A 205 -11.11 -15.52 5.98
C VAL A 205 -11.61 -14.44 6.92
N ILE A 206 -11.89 -14.84 8.16
CA ILE A 206 -12.17 -13.97 9.29
C ILE A 206 -11.06 -14.22 10.32
N LEU A 207 -10.30 -13.19 10.67
CA LEU A 207 -9.24 -13.29 11.68
C LEU A 207 -9.62 -12.52 12.93
N LYS A 208 -9.75 -13.23 14.05
CA LYS A 208 -10.11 -12.65 15.35
C LYS A 208 -8.94 -12.01 16.08
N LYS A 209 -7.72 -12.39 15.72
CA LYS A 209 -6.46 -11.83 16.23
C LYS A 209 -5.55 -11.43 15.07
N GLU A 210 -4.53 -10.64 15.38
CA GLU A 210 -3.51 -10.24 14.40
C GLU A 210 -2.81 -11.49 13.82
N PRO A 211 -2.73 -11.66 12.49
CA PRO A 211 -2.13 -12.85 11.89
C PRO A 211 -0.63 -12.97 12.12
N PHE A 212 0.06 -11.83 12.25
CA PHE A 212 1.50 -11.76 12.38
C PHE A 212 1.86 -11.12 13.72
N LEU A 213 2.66 -11.83 14.52
CA LEU A 213 3.24 -11.37 15.77
C LEU A 213 4.74 -11.14 15.58
N ASP A 214 5.31 -10.27 16.43
CA ASP A 214 6.74 -9.99 16.52
C ASP A 214 7.36 -9.45 15.21
N ILE A 215 6.58 -8.74 14.39
CA ILE A 215 7.10 -8.07 13.18
C ILE A 215 8.04 -6.93 13.56
N ASP A 216 7.75 -6.19 14.64
CA ASP A 216 8.56 -5.02 15.03
C ASP A 216 10.01 -5.39 15.42
N GLU A 217 10.28 -6.65 15.74
CA GLU A 217 11.63 -7.15 16.10
C GLU A 217 12.42 -7.69 14.89
N ARG A 218 11.76 -7.95 13.76
CA ARG A 218 12.38 -8.55 12.56
C ARG A 218 11.77 -7.99 11.28
N GLU A 219 12.59 -7.50 10.35
CA GLU A 219 12.11 -7.04 9.04
C GLU A 219 11.35 -8.16 8.30
N LEU A 220 10.02 -8.06 8.22
CA LEU A 220 9.19 -8.94 7.40
C LEU A 220 9.42 -8.62 5.92
N LYS A 221 10.08 -9.51 5.19
CA LYS A 221 10.34 -9.36 3.75
C LYS A 221 9.44 -10.29 2.95
N LEU A 222 8.63 -9.72 2.06
CA LEU A 222 7.71 -10.46 1.19
C LEU A 222 7.83 -10.00 -0.26
N SER A 223 7.86 -10.95 -1.20
CA SER A 223 7.70 -10.62 -2.61
C SER A 223 6.26 -10.18 -2.89
N THR A 224 5.28 -10.89 -2.36
CA THR A 224 3.86 -10.60 -2.60
C THR A 224 3.00 -10.99 -1.40
N LEU A 225 2.07 -10.10 -1.04
CA LEU A 225 1.02 -10.34 -0.05
C LEU A 225 -0.32 -9.96 -0.68
N GLU A 226 -1.20 -10.94 -0.82
CA GLU A 226 -2.53 -10.73 -1.38
C GLU A 226 -3.62 -11.06 -0.37
N ILE A 227 -4.66 -10.22 -0.30
CA ILE A 227 -5.76 -10.35 0.66
C ILE A 227 -7.07 -10.12 -0.08
N TYR A 228 -7.91 -11.14 -0.16
CA TYR A 228 -9.19 -11.10 -0.88
C TYR A 228 -10.36 -11.53 -0.01
N ASP A 229 -11.42 -10.74 0.01
CA ASP A 229 -12.71 -11.12 0.62
C ASP A 229 -12.58 -11.45 2.13
N CYS A 230 -11.72 -10.73 2.85
CA CYS A 230 -11.35 -11.01 4.24
C CYS A 230 -11.99 -10.05 5.26
N ASN A 231 -12.10 -10.49 6.51
CA ASN A 231 -12.41 -9.62 7.66
C ASN A 231 -11.31 -9.75 8.72
N PHE A 232 -10.73 -8.64 9.15
CA PHE A 232 -9.75 -8.59 10.23
C PHE A 232 -10.39 -7.93 11.45
N ASP A 233 -10.88 -8.77 12.37
CA ASP A 233 -11.54 -8.33 13.60
C ASP A 233 -10.50 -7.98 14.67
N GLY A 234 -9.31 -8.60 14.63
CA GLY A 234 -8.24 -8.39 15.62
C GLY A 234 -7.22 -7.32 15.28
N GLY A 235 -7.41 -6.58 14.18
CA GLY A 235 -6.41 -5.65 13.64
C GLY A 235 -5.40 -6.32 12.71
N PHE A 236 -4.64 -5.50 11.97
CA PHE A 236 -3.66 -5.97 11.01
C PHE A 236 -2.42 -5.06 11.00
N LYS A 237 -1.26 -5.61 11.35
CA LYS A 237 0.01 -4.87 11.45
C LYS A 237 1.02 -5.39 10.45
N LEU A 238 1.68 -4.48 9.74
CA LEU A 238 2.80 -4.72 8.82
C LEU A 238 3.92 -3.67 9.03
N ASN A 239 4.14 -3.30 10.29
CA ASN A 239 5.15 -2.31 10.65
C ASN A 239 6.55 -2.78 10.23
N GLY A 240 7.38 -1.88 9.71
CA GLY A 240 8.75 -2.20 9.26
C GLY A 240 8.84 -3.22 8.12
N ALA A 241 7.72 -3.62 7.52
CA ALA A 241 7.70 -4.64 6.49
C ALA A 241 8.27 -4.10 5.16
N TYR A 242 8.99 -4.96 4.44
CA TYR A 242 9.39 -4.74 3.06
C TYR A 242 8.56 -5.64 2.14
N ILE A 243 7.69 -5.05 1.32
CA ILE A 243 6.75 -5.81 0.48
C ILE A 243 6.83 -5.32 -0.97
N SER A 244 7.14 -6.21 -1.93
CA SER A 244 7.20 -5.78 -3.34
C SER A 244 5.80 -5.55 -3.92
N TYR A 245 4.82 -6.38 -3.58
CA TYR A 245 3.44 -6.22 -4.03
C TYR A 245 2.44 -6.53 -2.91
N LEU A 246 1.69 -5.53 -2.46
CA LEU A 246 0.58 -5.66 -1.52
C LEU A 246 -0.73 -5.35 -2.23
N ARG A 247 -1.61 -6.35 -2.35
CA ARG A 247 -2.96 -6.19 -2.89
C ARG A 247 -4.01 -6.59 -1.87
N ILE A 248 -4.95 -5.69 -1.62
CA ILE A 248 -6.05 -5.87 -0.69
C ILE A 248 -7.35 -5.56 -1.43
N GLU A 249 -8.26 -6.52 -1.49
CA GLU A 249 -9.51 -6.40 -2.23
C GLU A 249 -10.70 -6.97 -1.45
N ASN A 250 -11.81 -6.23 -1.44
CA ASN A 250 -13.06 -6.63 -0.78
C ASN A 250 -12.87 -7.01 0.70
N THR A 251 -12.03 -6.25 1.42
CA THR A 251 -11.62 -6.59 2.78
C THR A 251 -12.04 -5.52 3.78
N ASN A 252 -12.44 -5.96 4.97
CA ASN A 252 -12.81 -5.08 6.09
C ASN A 252 -11.79 -5.22 7.23
N PHE A 253 -11.35 -4.11 7.80
CA PHE A 253 -10.50 -4.03 8.99
C PHE A 253 -11.27 -3.36 10.12
N LEU A 254 -11.63 -4.10 11.16
CA LEU A 254 -12.51 -3.60 12.22
C LEU A 254 -11.77 -2.72 13.24
N VAL A 255 -10.63 -3.19 13.74
CA VAL A 255 -9.89 -2.50 14.82
C VAL A 255 -8.89 -1.49 14.26
N GLY A 256 -8.26 -1.80 13.13
CA GLY A 256 -7.29 -0.92 12.49
C GLY A 256 -6.34 -1.65 11.55
N PHE A 257 -5.59 -0.86 10.78
CA PHE A 257 -4.56 -1.33 9.85
C PHE A 257 -3.33 -0.44 9.96
N TRP A 258 -2.24 -1.00 10.47
CA TRP A 258 -0.97 -0.30 10.69
C TRP A 258 0.11 -0.83 9.77
N MET A 259 0.84 0.09 9.14
CA MET A 259 2.00 -0.19 8.30
C MET A 259 3.14 0.76 8.67
N LEU A 260 3.39 1.04 9.94
CA LEU A 260 4.36 2.04 10.37
C LEU A 260 5.76 1.74 9.82
N LYS A 261 6.44 2.73 9.24
CA LYS A 261 7.80 2.57 8.67
C LYS A 261 7.91 1.44 7.63
N ALA A 262 6.82 1.09 6.96
CA ALA A 262 6.84 0.06 5.93
C ALA A 262 7.48 0.59 4.63
N ASN A 263 8.09 -0.31 3.86
CA ASN A 263 8.58 -0.03 2.51
C ASN A 263 7.86 -0.95 1.53
N ILE A 264 6.92 -0.39 0.77
CA ILE A 264 6.09 -1.17 -0.15
C ILE A 264 6.28 -0.65 -1.58
N ILE A 265 6.70 -1.52 -2.50
CA ILE A 265 6.88 -1.10 -3.89
C ILE A 265 5.52 -0.82 -4.53
N THR A 266 4.56 -1.76 -4.46
CA THR A 266 3.22 -1.53 -5.00
C THR A 266 2.15 -1.83 -3.96
N LEU A 267 1.38 -0.82 -3.58
CA LEU A 267 0.21 -0.92 -2.72
C LEU A 267 -1.08 -0.72 -3.52
N ASN A 268 -1.97 -1.69 -3.52
CA ASN A 268 -3.30 -1.62 -4.13
C ASN A 268 -4.39 -2.00 -3.14
N CYS A 269 -5.21 -1.03 -2.74
CA CYS A 269 -6.41 -1.23 -1.95
C CYS A 269 -7.65 -1.00 -2.83
N ILE A 270 -8.51 -2.01 -2.97
CA ILE A 270 -9.70 -1.97 -3.84
C ILE A 270 -10.93 -2.41 -3.04
N ASN A 271 -11.94 -1.57 -2.92
CA ASN A 271 -13.15 -1.89 -2.15
C ASN A 271 -12.81 -2.35 -0.72
N VAL A 272 -12.05 -1.53 0.00
CA VAL A 272 -11.57 -1.81 1.36
C VAL A 272 -12.28 -0.89 2.34
N VAL A 273 -12.71 -1.41 3.47
CA VAL A 273 -13.28 -0.63 4.57
C VAL A 273 -12.38 -0.76 5.79
N ILE A 274 -12.01 0.36 6.38
CA ILE A 274 -11.20 0.42 7.60
C ILE A 274 -12.00 1.19 8.63
N ASP A 275 -12.53 0.45 9.61
CA ASP A 275 -13.42 0.98 10.63
C ASP A 275 -12.62 1.73 11.70
N GLY A 276 -11.50 1.17 12.15
CA GLY A 276 -10.58 1.81 13.08
C GLY A 276 -9.45 2.60 12.40
N LEU A 277 -8.39 2.87 13.17
CA LEU A 277 -7.25 3.67 12.72
C LEU A 277 -6.54 3.02 11.52
N PHE A 278 -6.34 3.79 10.45
CA PHE A 278 -5.35 3.49 9.43
C PHE A 278 -4.10 4.31 9.69
N ASP A 279 -2.95 3.67 9.83
CA ASP A 279 -1.69 4.37 10.11
C ASP A 279 -0.57 3.84 9.22
N ALA A 280 -0.15 4.68 8.28
CA ALA A 280 0.99 4.42 7.41
C ALA A 280 2.18 5.31 7.75
N SER A 281 2.23 5.93 8.92
CA SER A 281 3.21 6.96 9.24
C SER A 281 4.65 6.48 9.02
N ASN A 282 5.50 7.40 8.54
CA ASN A 282 6.92 7.14 8.21
C ASN A 282 7.15 6.07 7.12
N SER A 283 6.13 5.68 6.35
CA SER A 283 6.28 4.65 5.32
C SER A 283 6.72 5.19 3.97
N SER A 284 7.16 4.30 3.09
CA SER A 284 7.48 4.59 1.70
C SER A 284 6.71 3.69 0.75
N PHE A 285 6.13 4.30 -0.28
CA PHE A 285 5.35 3.62 -1.33
C PHE A 285 5.89 4.00 -2.70
N VAL A 286 6.33 3.06 -3.53
CA VAL A 286 6.77 3.39 -4.91
C VAL A 286 5.56 3.64 -5.82
N ARG A 287 4.48 2.89 -5.59
CA ARG A 287 3.17 3.02 -6.24
C ARG A 287 2.10 2.77 -5.19
N ALA A 288 1.14 3.67 -5.07
CA ALA A 288 0.02 3.52 -4.16
C ALA A 288 -1.30 3.83 -4.85
N LYS A 289 -2.25 2.92 -4.74
CA LYS A 289 -3.60 3.07 -5.28
C LYS A 289 -4.63 2.66 -4.24
N PHE A 290 -5.49 3.60 -3.91
CA PHE A 290 -6.69 3.41 -3.11
C PHE A 290 -7.89 3.64 -4.03
N ASN A 291 -8.72 2.62 -4.21
CA ASN A 291 -9.88 2.68 -5.09
C ASN A 291 -11.11 2.16 -4.34
N ARG A 292 -12.15 3.00 -4.19
CA ARG A 292 -13.34 2.67 -3.38
C ARG A 292 -12.96 2.25 -1.95
N THR A 293 -11.96 2.90 -1.37
CA THR A 293 -11.53 2.66 0.01
C THR A 293 -12.24 3.63 0.96
N LYS A 294 -12.74 3.14 2.09
CA LYS A 294 -13.38 3.96 3.12
C LYS A 294 -12.58 3.89 4.41
N PHE A 295 -12.17 5.06 4.89
CA PHE A 295 -11.57 5.24 6.21
C PHE A 295 -12.67 5.84 7.11
N LEU A 296 -13.20 5.03 8.04
CA LEU A 296 -14.30 5.46 8.91
C LEU A 296 -13.80 6.22 10.14
N ASP A 297 -12.61 5.89 10.62
CA ASP A 297 -11.87 6.65 11.62
C ASP A 297 -10.65 7.33 10.98
N VAL A 298 -9.70 7.79 11.80
CA VAL A 298 -8.51 8.54 11.37
C VAL A 298 -7.70 7.75 10.33
N ALA A 299 -7.29 8.46 9.28
CA ALA A 299 -6.32 7.96 8.31
C ALA A 299 -5.04 8.79 8.37
N ASP A 300 -3.98 8.20 8.91
CA ASP A 300 -2.70 8.85 9.11
C ASP A 300 -1.66 8.45 8.06
N PHE A 301 -1.16 9.45 7.34
CA PHE A 301 -0.10 9.37 6.35
C PHE A 301 1.05 10.34 6.70
N GLU A 302 1.22 10.69 7.98
CA GLU A 302 2.30 11.59 8.42
C GLU A 302 3.68 11.07 8.02
N GLU A 303 4.50 11.95 7.44
CA GLU A 303 5.87 11.64 7.00
C GLU A 303 5.98 10.52 5.95
N VAL A 304 4.88 10.19 5.26
CA VAL A 304 4.88 9.19 4.19
C VAL A 304 5.58 9.72 2.94
N LYS A 305 6.30 8.83 2.25
CA LYS A 305 6.98 9.12 0.99
C LYS A 305 6.38 8.30 -0.15
N PHE A 306 5.67 8.97 -1.04
CA PHE A 306 5.13 8.37 -2.25
C PHE A 306 6.03 8.65 -3.45
N GLY A 307 6.40 7.60 -4.19
CA GLY A 307 7.24 7.67 -5.37
C GLY A 307 8.75 7.70 -5.08
N GLU A 308 9.20 7.19 -3.94
CA GLU A 308 10.64 7.10 -3.63
C GLU A 308 11.12 5.66 -3.81
N VAL A 309 12.20 5.44 -4.57
CA VAL A 309 12.87 4.14 -4.67
C VAL A 309 14.31 4.29 -4.20
N ASN A 310 14.68 3.67 -3.07
CA ASN A 310 16.06 3.70 -2.54
C ASN A 310 16.65 5.12 -2.41
N GLY A 311 15.83 6.13 -2.12
CA GLY A 311 16.27 7.53 -2.06
C GLY A 311 16.45 8.21 -3.41
N GLU A 312 16.14 7.53 -4.52
CA GLU A 312 16.19 8.07 -5.88
C GLU A 312 14.80 8.37 -6.45
N TYR A 313 14.75 9.45 -7.24
CA TYR A 313 13.57 9.87 -7.99
C TYR A 313 13.58 9.20 -9.38
N LEU A 314 12.71 8.21 -9.62
CA LEU A 314 12.45 7.73 -10.98
C LEU A 314 11.74 8.83 -11.81
N LYS A 315 11.59 8.70 -13.13
CA LYS A 315 10.90 9.70 -13.99
C LYS A 315 9.72 9.11 -14.77
N SER A 316 8.98 8.17 -14.19
CA SER A 316 7.92 7.44 -14.90
C SER A 316 6.51 7.78 -14.41
N LYS A 317 5.55 7.89 -15.35
CA LYS A 317 4.09 8.03 -15.07
C LYS A 317 3.50 6.83 -14.31
N GLN A 318 4.24 5.75 -14.13
CA GLN A 318 3.74 4.56 -13.41
C GLN A 318 3.73 4.71 -11.88
N HIS A 319 4.14 5.86 -11.34
CA HIS A 319 4.34 6.11 -9.90
C HIS A 319 3.35 7.12 -9.30
N ILE A 320 2.20 7.30 -9.92
CA ILE A 320 1.12 8.19 -9.45
C ILE A 320 0.51 7.60 -8.18
N SER A 321 0.36 8.42 -7.15
CA SER A 321 -0.46 8.10 -5.98
C SER A 321 -1.93 8.41 -6.27
N ILE A 322 -2.75 7.37 -6.35
CA ILE A 322 -4.14 7.47 -6.80
C ILE A 322 -5.09 7.22 -5.63
N PHE A 323 -5.97 8.19 -5.35
CA PHE A 323 -7.07 8.07 -4.39
C PHE A 323 -8.38 8.30 -5.14
N LYS A 324 -8.96 7.22 -5.66
CA LYS A 324 -10.16 7.27 -6.51
C LYS A 324 -11.38 6.72 -5.79
N TYR A 325 -12.44 7.53 -5.66
CA TYR A 325 -13.63 7.15 -4.89
C TYR A 325 -13.31 6.76 -3.45
N VAL A 326 -12.29 7.40 -2.87
CA VAL A 326 -11.91 7.20 -1.48
C VAL A 326 -12.80 8.06 -0.60
N THR A 327 -13.28 7.53 0.53
CA THR A 327 -14.05 8.30 1.51
C THR A 327 -13.25 8.41 2.80
N PHE A 328 -13.03 9.65 3.27
CA PHE A 328 -12.52 9.93 4.62
C PHE A 328 -13.66 10.48 5.47
N MET A 329 -14.09 9.70 6.47
CA MET A 329 -15.23 10.05 7.32
C MET A 329 -14.87 11.00 8.46
N THR A 330 -13.62 10.95 8.94
CA THR A 330 -13.10 11.82 10.00
C THR A 330 -11.77 12.45 9.54
N ALA A 331 -10.78 12.57 10.44
CA ALA A 331 -9.51 13.23 10.16
C ALA A 331 -8.63 12.43 9.18
N SER A 332 -8.05 13.14 8.21
CA SER A 332 -7.01 12.61 7.32
C SER A 332 -5.74 13.46 7.42
N ASN A 333 -4.62 12.83 7.78
CA ASN A 333 -3.36 13.51 8.07
C ASN A 333 -2.33 13.21 6.98
N PHE A 334 -1.88 14.25 6.28
CA PHE A 334 -0.83 14.21 5.26
C PHE A 334 0.31 15.19 5.60
N LYS A 335 0.52 15.42 6.90
CA LYS A 335 1.56 16.33 7.38
C LYS A 335 2.93 15.75 7.06
N HIS A 336 3.84 16.59 6.57
CA HIS A 336 5.19 16.17 6.13
C HIS A 336 5.24 15.07 5.06
N THR A 337 4.12 14.76 4.41
CA THR A 337 4.06 13.76 3.34
C THR A 337 4.70 14.30 2.06
N ASN A 338 5.47 13.46 1.37
CA ASN A 338 6.09 13.79 0.09
C ASN A 338 5.46 12.97 -1.04
N PHE A 339 4.86 13.65 -2.02
CA PHE A 339 4.40 13.07 -3.27
C PHE A 339 5.36 13.44 -4.40
N PHE A 340 6.35 12.57 -4.65
CA PHE A 340 7.45 12.88 -5.57
C PHE A 340 7.03 12.91 -7.05
N TYR A 341 5.91 12.28 -7.42
CA TYR A 341 5.36 12.33 -8.80
C TYR A 341 4.12 13.17 -8.92
N SER A 342 3.03 12.70 -8.33
CA SER A 342 1.74 13.33 -8.44
C SER A 342 0.81 12.75 -7.39
N LEU A 343 -0.22 13.51 -7.10
CA LEU A 343 -1.33 13.12 -6.25
C LEU A 343 -2.62 13.23 -7.07
N ASP A 344 -3.45 12.21 -7.03
CA ASP A 344 -4.80 12.27 -7.60
C ASP A 344 -5.84 12.10 -6.49
N PHE A 345 -6.48 13.23 -6.15
CA PHE A 345 -7.56 13.37 -5.18
C PHE A 345 -8.89 13.80 -5.82
N GLU A 346 -9.02 13.76 -7.15
CA GLU A 346 -10.17 14.35 -7.87
C GLU A 346 -11.52 13.78 -7.42
N ASN A 347 -11.54 12.49 -7.10
CA ASN A 347 -12.76 11.75 -6.80
C ASN A 347 -12.83 11.33 -5.32
N VAL A 348 -12.22 12.09 -4.42
CA VAL A 348 -12.25 11.80 -2.98
C VAL A 348 -13.48 12.45 -2.34
N ASP A 349 -14.17 11.72 -1.47
CA ASP A 349 -15.25 12.21 -0.61
C ASP A 349 -14.67 12.53 0.77
N LEU A 350 -14.77 13.80 1.18
CA LEU A 350 -14.16 14.34 2.40
C LEU A 350 -15.26 14.89 3.32
N ARG A 351 -15.43 14.30 4.50
CA ARG A 351 -16.29 14.86 5.55
C ARG A 351 -15.62 16.00 6.31
N GLU A 352 -14.32 15.89 6.49
CA GLU A 352 -13.46 16.91 7.08
C GLU A 352 -12.29 17.25 6.16
N GLN A 353 -11.69 18.42 6.34
CA GLN A 353 -10.59 18.86 5.49
C GLN A 353 -9.27 18.14 5.84
N PRO A 354 -8.56 17.56 4.87
CA PRO A 354 -7.28 16.90 5.09
C PRO A 354 -6.22 17.89 5.58
N ASN A 355 -5.25 17.40 6.35
CA ASN A 355 -4.12 18.21 6.82
C ASN A 355 -2.89 18.00 5.95
N PHE A 356 -2.53 18.99 5.12
CA PHE A 356 -1.36 18.94 4.23
C PHE A 356 -0.15 19.73 4.73
N LEU A 357 -0.10 20.08 6.01
CA LEU A 357 0.93 20.95 6.56
C LEU A 357 2.35 20.43 6.25
N LYS A 358 3.19 21.28 5.65
CA LYS A 358 4.58 20.96 5.25
C LYS A 358 4.71 19.75 4.30
N SER A 359 3.64 19.40 3.60
CA SER A 359 3.70 18.39 2.54
C SER A 359 4.36 18.95 1.27
N TYR A 360 5.02 18.07 0.53
CA TYR A 360 5.50 18.33 -0.82
C TYR A 360 4.62 17.60 -1.82
N ILE A 361 4.06 18.33 -2.79
CA ILE A 361 3.28 17.77 -3.89
C ILE A 361 3.92 18.22 -5.19
N ASN A 362 4.40 17.25 -5.98
CA ASN A 362 4.93 17.56 -7.29
C ASN A 362 3.79 18.04 -8.22
N SER A 363 4.05 19.16 -8.90
CA SER A 363 3.10 19.80 -9.80
C SER A 363 2.84 19.05 -11.11
N TYR A 364 3.76 18.16 -11.50
CA TYR A 364 3.68 17.42 -12.75
C TYR A 364 2.62 16.30 -12.67
N ASN A 365 1.69 16.24 -13.62
CA ASN A 365 0.57 15.27 -13.65
C ASN A 365 -0.37 15.27 -12.43
N THR A 366 -0.32 16.27 -11.56
CA THR A 366 -1.33 16.47 -10.51
C THR A 366 -2.49 17.27 -11.11
N ASN A 367 -3.72 16.77 -10.94
CA ASN A 367 -4.90 17.41 -11.54
C ASN A 367 -5.31 18.69 -10.79
N ARG A 368 -6.08 19.54 -11.47
CA ARG A 368 -6.56 20.81 -10.92
C ARG A 368 -7.39 20.62 -9.65
N GLU A 369 -8.28 19.62 -9.61
CA GLU A 369 -9.14 19.37 -8.46
C GLU A 369 -8.34 19.09 -7.18
N THR A 370 -7.27 18.31 -7.31
CA THR A 370 -6.35 18.01 -6.21
C THR A 370 -5.76 19.29 -5.61
N PHE A 371 -5.27 20.22 -6.46
CA PHE A 371 -4.78 21.51 -5.96
C PHE A 371 -5.86 22.35 -5.29
N ARG A 372 -7.10 22.29 -5.80
CA ARG A 372 -8.23 23.02 -5.22
C ARG A 372 -8.56 22.49 -3.82
N ILE A 373 -8.57 21.18 -3.64
CA ILE A 373 -8.78 20.51 -2.34
C ILE A 373 -7.68 20.93 -1.35
N ILE A 374 -6.40 20.85 -1.76
CA ILE A 374 -5.27 21.23 -0.89
C ILE A 374 -5.32 22.71 -0.52
N LYS A 375 -5.59 23.60 -1.49
CA LYS A 375 -5.76 25.03 -1.24
C LYS A 375 -6.87 25.27 -0.21
N TYR A 376 -8.04 24.68 -0.41
CA TYR A 376 -9.18 24.85 0.50
C TYR A 376 -8.87 24.36 1.91
N SER A 377 -8.09 23.27 2.04
CA SER A 377 -7.56 22.77 3.31
C SER A 377 -6.69 23.77 4.07
N PHE A 378 -5.91 24.61 3.38
CA PHE A 378 -5.12 25.68 4.02
C PHE A 378 -5.95 26.93 4.32
N ASP A 379 -6.83 27.33 3.38
CA ASP A 379 -7.75 28.46 3.55
C ASP A 379 -8.66 28.25 4.77
N SER A 380 -9.19 27.04 4.95
CA SER A 380 -10.08 26.70 6.08
C SER A 380 -9.38 26.78 7.44
N ARG A 381 -8.05 26.81 7.47
CA ARG A 381 -7.22 26.92 8.69
C ARG A 381 -6.57 28.30 8.84
N GLY A 382 -6.91 29.25 7.98
CA GLY A 382 -6.32 30.58 7.97
C GLY A 382 -4.86 30.63 7.52
N ASN A 383 -4.34 29.58 6.87
CA ASN A 383 -2.99 29.58 6.31
C ASN A 383 -2.99 30.12 4.87
N THR A 384 -3.22 31.43 4.78
CA THR A 384 -3.39 32.18 3.52
C THR A 384 -2.17 32.08 2.59
N LEU A 385 -0.96 32.04 3.15
CA LEU A 385 0.28 31.99 2.39
C LEU A 385 0.42 30.66 1.63
N GLU A 386 0.18 29.54 2.32
CA GLU A 386 0.20 28.21 1.69
C GLU A 386 -0.95 28.03 0.71
N ALA A 387 -2.15 28.51 1.05
CA ALA A 387 -3.28 28.48 0.12
C ALA A 387 -2.98 29.24 -1.18
N ASN A 388 -2.36 30.42 -1.10
CA ASN A 388 -1.92 31.18 -2.28
C ASN A 388 -0.86 30.44 -3.10
N ARG A 389 0.05 29.69 -2.46
CA ARG A 389 1.02 28.82 -3.15
C ARG A 389 0.31 27.77 -4.00
N PHE A 390 -0.68 27.08 -3.44
CA PHE A 390 -1.44 26.04 -4.15
C PHE A 390 -2.44 26.60 -5.16
N PHE A 391 -2.97 27.81 -4.97
CA PHE A 391 -3.76 28.51 -5.99
C PHE A 391 -2.98 28.69 -7.30
N VAL A 392 -1.70 29.06 -7.22
CA VAL A 392 -0.86 29.21 -8.42
C VAL A 392 -0.67 27.87 -9.13
N GLN A 393 -0.57 26.77 -8.38
CA GLN A 393 -0.48 25.42 -8.95
C GLN A 393 -1.80 24.99 -9.60
N GLU A 394 -2.94 25.28 -8.97
CA GLU A 394 -4.28 25.09 -9.55
C GLU A 394 -4.40 25.80 -10.90
N MET A 395 -3.96 27.07 -10.99
CA MET A 395 -4.02 27.85 -12.23
C MET A 395 -3.06 27.33 -13.31
N LYS A 396 -1.88 26.83 -12.92
CA LYS A 396 -0.95 26.18 -13.85
C LYS A 396 -1.51 24.86 -14.41
N ALA A 397 -2.17 24.07 -13.57
CA ALA A 397 -2.86 22.86 -14.02
C ALA A 397 -4.00 23.20 -14.99
N PHE A 398 -4.85 24.17 -14.64
CA PHE A 398 -5.94 24.62 -15.50
C PHE A 398 -5.44 25.17 -16.85
N LYS A 399 -4.34 25.93 -16.84
CA LYS A 399 -3.71 26.42 -18.08
C LYS A 399 -3.27 25.27 -18.99
N ASN A 400 -2.83 24.13 -18.44
CA ASN A 400 -2.48 22.96 -19.24
C ASN A 400 -3.73 22.27 -19.81
N GLU A 401 -4.80 22.12 -19.03
CA GLU A 401 -6.10 21.61 -19.52
C GLU A 401 -6.64 22.47 -20.68
N LEU A 402 -6.54 23.80 -20.54
CA LEU A 402 -6.94 24.74 -21.59
C LEU A 402 -6.13 24.59 -22.88
N LYS A 403 -4.89 24.09 -22.87
CA LYS A 403 -4.13 23.89 -24.13
C LYS A 403 -4.86 22.92 -25.06
N GLU A 404 -5.44 21.87 -24.48
CA GLU A 404 -6.10 20.79 -25.20
C GLU A 404 -7.53 21.16 -25.63
N GLU A 405 -8.30 21.81 -24.76
CA GLU A 405 -9.75 22.00 -24.98
C GLU A 405 -10.24 23.46 -24.92
N GLY A 406 -9.36 24.42 -24.60
CA GLY A 406 -9.74 25.82 -24.34
C GLY A 406 -9.94 26.69 -25.58
N SER A 407 -10.81 27.69 -25.45
CA SER A 407 -11.02 28.73 -26.46
C SER A 407 -9.75 29.60 -26.64
N PHE A 408 -9.63 30.27 -27.80
CA PHE A 408 -8.51 31.18 -28.06
C PHE A 408 -8.41 32.31 -27.01
N TRP A 409 -9.55 32.88 -26.61
CA TRP A 409 -9.59 33.99 -25.65
C TRP A 409 -9.20 33.53 -24.24
N ASP A 410 -9.64 32.35 -23.80
CA ASP A 410 -9.25 31.80 -22.50
C ASP A 410 -7.74 31.54 -22.45
N LYS A 411 -7.20 30.94 -23.51
CA LYS A 411 -5.75 30.73 -23.65
C LYS A 411 -4.97 32.03 -23.56
N LEU A 412 -5.44 33.08 -24.25
CA LEU A 412 -4.80 34.41 -24.24
C LEU A 412 -4.84 35.03 -22.84
N ILE A 413 -6.00 35.06 -22.19
CA ILE A 413 -6.17 35.64 -20.85
C ILE A 413 -5.28 34.93 -19.82
N TYR A 414 -5.27 33.59 -19.82
CA TYR A 414 -4.45 32.81 -18.88
C TYR A 414 -2.95 32.96 -19.16
N ASN A 415 -2.56 33.05 -20.43
CA ASN A 415 -1.17 33.32 -20.80
C ASN A 415 -0.72 34.71 -20.33
N MET A 416 -1.55 35.73 -20.50
CA MET A 416 -1.26 37.09 -20.03
C MET A 416 -1.16 37.15 -18.50
N ASN A 417 -2.10 36.53 -17.77
CA ASN A 417 -2.04 36.50 -16.30
C ASN A 417 -0.79 35.80 -15.77
N ASP A 418 -0.38 34.68 -16.38
CA ASP A 418 0.87 33.99 -16.05
C ASP A 418 2.10 34.84 -16.38
N LEU A 419 2.10 35.52 -17.54
CA LEU A 419 3.19 36.37 -18.01
C LEU A 419 3.36 37.65 -17.17
N ILE A 420 2.27 38.27 -16.73
CA ILE A 420 2.29 39.55 -16.03
C ILE A 420 2.66 39.36 -14.56
N SER A 421 2.02 38.41 -13.88
CA SER A 421 2.07 38.33 -12.42
C SER A 421 2.29 36.93 -11.86
N GLU A 422 2.53 35.91 -12.69
CA GLU A 422 2.53 34.49 -12.28
C GLU A 422 1.25 34.15 -11.50
N PHE A 423 0.10 34.52 -12.08
CA PHE A 423 -1.22 34.41 -11.44
C PHE A 423 -1.31 35.14 -10.09
N GLY A 424 -0.76 36.35 -10.00
CA GLY A 424 -0.80 37.17 -8.79
C GLY A 424 0.17 36.76 -7.69
N ARG A 425 1.18 35.93 -8.00
CA ARG A 425 2.24 35.57 -7.05
C ARG A 425 3.39 36.58 -7.03
N ASN A 426 3.69 37.20 -8.15
CA ASN A 426 4.87 38.05 -8.31
C ASN A 426 4.47 39.49 -8.70
N TYR A 427 4.31 40.34 -7.69
CA TYR A 427 3.97 41.75 -7.89
C TYR A 427 5.12 42.55 -8.51
N ILE A 428 6.39 42.17 -8.26
CA ILE A 428 7.57 42.81 -8.87
C ILE A 428 7.53 42.65 -10.38
N ARG A 429 7.16 41.46 -10.88
CA ARG A 429 7.00 41.20 -12.32
C ARG A 429 5.95 42.11 -12.94
N ALA A 430 4.82 42.31 -12.27
CA ALA A 430 3.77 43.21 -12.74
C ALA A 430 4.24 44.68 -12.75
N ILE A 431 5.03 45.12 -11.75
CA ILE A 431 5.65 46.45 -11.71
C ILE A 431 6.65 46.63 -12.86
N ILE A 432 7.49 45.63 -13.15
CA ILE A 432 8.43 45.68 -14.27
C ILE A 432 7.69 45.84 -15.58
N TRP A 433 6.60 45.09 -15.81
CA TRP A 433 5.76 45.26 -16.99
C TRP A 433 5.16 46.66 -17.08
N LEU A 434 4.74 47.24 -15.95
CA LEU A 434 4.25 48.62 -15.91
C LEU A 434 5.34 49.62 -16.32
N ILE A 435 6.56 49.48 -15.80
CA ILE A 435 7.71 50.33 -16.14
C ILE A 435 8.06 50.21 -17.64
N ILE A 436 8.17 48.98 -18.15
CA ILE A 436 8.45 48.74 -19.57
C ILE A 436 7.36 49.36 -20.46
N SER A 437 6.10 49.18 -20.08
CA SER A 437 4.96 49.72 -20.83
C SER A 437 4.93 51.25 -20.80
N LEU A 438 5.33 51.86 -19.68
CA LEU A 438 5.48 53.30 -19.54
C LEU A 438 6.59 53.83 -20.46
N ILE A 439 7.76 53.19 -20.46
CA ILE A 439 8.88 53.55 -21.34
C ILE A 439 8.46 53.43 -22.80
N LEU A 440 7.80 52.33 -23.19
CA LEU A 440 7.31 52.12 -24.55
C LEU A 440 6.30 53.21 -24.96
N TYR A 441 5.37 53.55 -24.08
CA TYR A 441 4.40 54.63 -24.33
C TYR A 441 5.10 55.97 -24.53
N THR A 442 6.10 56.30 -23.71
CA THR A 442 6.91 57.52 -23.87
C THR A 442 7.69 57.54 -25.18
N ILE A 443 8.28 56.41 -25.58
CA ILE A 443 8.98 56.30 -26.88
C ILE A 443 7.99 56.51 -28.03
N LEU A 444 6.80 55.90 -27.97
CA LEU A 444 5.77 56.09 -28.99
C LEU A 444 5.28 57.53 -29.07
N LEU A 445 5.17 58.23 -27.94
CA LEU A 445 4.84 59.65 -27.92
C LEU A 445 5.93 60.50 -28.58
N TYR A 446 7.21 60.19 -28.36
CA TYR A 446 8.32 60.90 -28.99
C TYR A 446 8.39 60.62 -30.50
N LEU A 447 8.19 59.36 -30.90
CA LEU A 447 8.10 58.97 -32.31
C LEU A 447 6.91 59.62 -33.00
N HIS A 448 5.77 59.72 -32.32
CA HIS A 448 4.59 60.42 -32.81
C HIS A 448 4.93 61.89 -33.08
N ASP A 449 5.50 62.60 -32.11
CA ASP A 449 5.85 64.01 -32.28
C ASP A 449 6.82 64.20 -33.46
N TRP A 450 7.86 63.36 -33.55
CA TRP A 450 8.82 63.39 -34.66
C TRP A 450 8.22 63.05 -36.04
N TYR A 451 7.31 62.08 -36.09
CA TYR A 451 6.70 61.60 -37.33
C TYR A 451 5.63 62.57 -37.83
N PHE A 452 4.81 63.12 -36.93
CA PHE A 452 3.74 64.06 -37.28
C PHE A 452 4.22 65.47 -37.58
N ASP A 453 5.47 65.82 -37.23
CA ASP A 453 6.15 66.98 -37.81
C ASP A 453 6.27 66.87 -39.35
N ASN A 454 6.13 65.66 -39.92
CA ASN A 454 6.31 65.40 -41.36
C ASN A 454 5.09 64.77 -42.06
N PHE A 455 4.12 64.19 -41.33
CA PHE A 455 2.96 63.48 -41.91
C PHE A 455 1.71 63.57 -41.02
N ASP A 456 0.55 63.83 -41.60
CA ASP A 456 -0.71 64.00 -40.85
C ASP A 456 -1.31 62.69 -40.27
N TYR A 457 -0.80 61.49 -40.66
CA TYR A 457 -1.37 60.21 -40.21
C TYR A 457 -0.34 59.07 -40.11
N PHE A 458 -0.49 58.23 -39.07
CA PHE A 458 0.45 57.16 -38.67
C PHE A 458 0.45 55.90 -39.59
N ILE A 459 -0.56 55.71 -40.43
CA ILE A 459 -0.73 54.49 -41.26
C ILE A 459 -0.91 54.88 -42.75
N TRP A 460 -0.27 54.11 -43.64
CA TRP A 460 -0.39 54.19 -45.11
C TRP A 460 -1.82 54.52 -45.59
N GLY A 461 -1.94 55.47 -46.54
CA GLY A 461 -3.22 56.10 -46.95
C GLY A 461 -4.36 55.19 -47.44
N LYS A 462 -4.16 53.87 -47.58
CA LYS A 462 -5.25 52.91 -47.85
C LYS A 462 -6.02 52.47 -46.60
N LEU A 463 -5.48 52.66 -45.40
CA LEU A 463 -6.08 52.26 -44.12
C LEU A 463 -6.44 53.45 -43.23
N GLU A 464 -6.31 54.68 -43.73
CA GLU A 464 -6.55 55.92 -43.00
C GLU A 464 -7.95 56.00 -42.38
N TRP A 465 -8.98 55.55 -43.11
CA TRP A 465 -10.36 55.55 -42.62
C TRP A 465 -10.56 54.70 -41.35
N ILE A 466 -9.83 53.59 -41.20
CA ILE A 466 -9.88 52.74 -40.00
C ILE A 466 -9.29 53.50 -38.82
N TRP A 467 -8.18 54.19 -39.06
CA TRP A 467 -7.49 54.95 -38.02
C TRP A 467 -8.32 56.13 -37.51
N ILE A 468 -8.93 56.88 -38.43
CA ILE A 468 -9.87 57.97 -38.11
C ILE A 468 -11.03 57.42 -37.27
N PHE A 469 -11.64 56.33 -37.71
CA PHE A 469 -12.75 55.68 -37.00
C PHE A 469 -12.37 55.25 -35.57
N LEU A 470 -11.20 54.63 -35.39
CA LEU A 470 -10.73 54.19 -34.06
C LEU A 470 -10.42 55.37 -33.12
N ASN A 471 -9.83 56.45 -33.64
CA ASN A 471 -9.58 57.66 -32.87
C ASN A 471 -10.89 58.38 -32.50
N ASP A 472 -11.88 58.40 -33.39
CA ASP A 472 -13.20 58.97 -33.11
C ASP A 472 -13.93 58.15 -32.03
N ILE A 473 -13.83 56.82 -32.06
CA ILE A 473 -14.33 55.98 -30.95
C ILE A 473 -13.64 56.36 -29.63
N ALA A 474 -12.31 56.50 -29.64
CA ALA A 474 -11.54 56.82 -28.44
C ALA A 474 -11.90 58.19 -27.85
N LYS A 475 -12.09 59.21 -28.70
CA LYS A 475 -12.55 60.56 -28.29
C LYS A 475 -13.90 60.56 -27.61
N ASN A 476 -14.78 59.63 -27.98
CA ASN A 476 -16.12 59.51 -27.40
C ASN A 476 -16.15 58.72 -26.08
N PHE A 477 -15.03 58.10 -25.67
CA PHE A 477 -14.95 57.29 -24.45
C PHE A 477 -14.62 58.16 -23.23
N LEU A 478 -15.64 58.58 -22.47
CA LEU A 478 -15.47 59.34 -21.21
C LEU A 478 -14.99 58.41 -20.07
N PRO A 479 -14.04 58.84 -19.21
CA PRO A 479 -13.49 60.19 -19.03
C PRO A 479 -12.24 60.51 -19.86
N PHE A 480 -11.86 59.66 -20.81
CA PHE A 480 -10.57 59.76 -21.51
C PHE A 480 -10.50 60.91 -22.51
N SER A 481 -11.65 61.37 -23.04
CA SER A 481 -11.72 62.50 -23.97
C SER A 481 -10.94 63.75 -23.52
N ARG A 482 -10.91 64.03 -22.21
CA ARG A 482 -10.17 65.17 -21.61
C ARG A 482 -8.66 64.95 -21.50
N PHE A 483 -8.19 63.72 -21.44
CA PHE A 483 -6.75 63.41 -21.36
C PHE A 483 -6.08 63.29 -22.72
N LEU A 484 -6.89 63.27 -23.80
CA LEU A 484 -6.47 63.08 -25.18
C LEU A 484 -6.46 64.40 -25.99
N GLU A 485 -6.82 65.52 -25.35
CA GLU A 485 -7.12 66.81 -25.98
C GLU A 485 -5.90 67.48 -26.64
N SER A 486 -4.67 67.07 -26.30
CA SER A 486 -3.44 67.75 -26.72
C SER A 486 -2.68 67.10 -27.89
N LYS A 487 -3.10 65.93 -28.38
CA LYS A 487 -2.41 65.22 -29.48
C LYS A 487 -3.40 64.55 -30.45
N SER A 488 -3.73 65.26 -31.53
CA SER A 488 -4.63 64.78 -32.58
C SER A 488 -4.03 63.59 -33.34
N GLY A 489 -4.79 62.50 -33.47
CA GLY A 489 -4.39 61.32 -34.26
C GLY A 489 -3.75 60.20 -33.46
N PHE A 490 -3.56 60.35 -32.14
CA PHE A 490 -2.96 59.35 -31.23
C PHE A 490 -3.94 58.82 -30.18
N GLU A 491 -5.20 59.24 -30.23
CA GLU A 491 -6.20 59.07 -29.18
C GLU A 491 -6.46 57.59 -28.86
N PHE A 492 -6.53 56.75 -29.89
CA PHE A 492 -6.76 55.32 -29.76
C PHE A 492 -5.59 54.58 -29.10
N ILE A 493 -4.33 54.88 -29.47
CA ILE A 493 -3.15 54.28 -28.84
C ILE A 493 -3.10 54.66 -27.37
N SER A 494 -3.30 55.95 -27.05
CA SER A 494 -3.35 56.39 -25.67
C SER A 494 -4.43 55.66 -24.87
N LEU A 495 -5.67 55.56 -25.39
CA LEU A 495 -6.75 54.80 -24.73
C LEU A 495 -6.35 53.35 -24.48
N PHE A 496 -5.74 52.68 -25.46
CA PHE A 496 -5.26 51.31 -25.32
C PHE A 496 -4.22 51.18 -24.19
N PHE A 497 -3.22 52.07 -24.15
CA PHE A 497 -2.21 52.08 -23.09
C PHE A 497 -2.82 52.36 -21.71
N TYR A 498 -3.84 53.22 -21.61
CA TYR A 498 -4.53 53.46 -20.34
C TYR A 498 -5.27 52.22 -19.83
N ILE A 499 -6.00 51.53 -20.72
CA ILE A 499 -6.67 50.25 -20.38
C ILE A 499 -5.62 49.23 -19.93
N TRP A 500 -4.51 49.14 -20.65
CA TRP A 500 -3.39 48.27 -20.32
C TRP A 500 -2.76 48.60 -18.95
N PHE A 501 -2.52 49.89 -18.66
CA PHE A 501 -2.04 50.33 -17.35
C PHE A 501 -3.02 49.98 -16.24
N ALA A 502 -4.32 50.16 -16.45
CA ALA A 502 -5.34 49.78 -15.48
C ALA A 502 -5.29 48.27 -15.17
N ILE A 503 -5.12 47.43 -16.19
CA ILE A 503 -4.92 45.98 -16.03
C ILE A 503 -3.66 45.68 -15.21
N LEU A 504 -2.52 46.31 -15.54
CA LEU A 504 -1.26 46.10 -14.81
C LEU A 504 -1.35 46.56 -13.35
N ILE A 505 -1.94 47.73 -13.10
CA ILE A 505 -2.17 48.26 -11.74
C ILE A 505 -3.08 47.31 -10.95
N TRP A 506 -4.16 46.82 -11.57
CA TRP A 506 -5.03 45.84 -10.94
C TRP A 506 -4.28 44.55 -10.57
N GLN A 507 -3.45 44.04 -11.48
CA GLN A 507 -2.61 42.87 -11.22
C GLN A 507 -1.62 43.09 -10.08
N ILE A 508 -1.03 44.29 -9.97
CA ILE A 508 -0.18 44.68 -8.85
C ILE A 508 -0.98 44.65 -7.54
N ILE A 509 -2.16 45.29 -7.50
CA ILE A 509 -3.01 45.34 -6.30
C ILE A 509 -3.37 43.92 -5.84
N VAL A 510 -3.80 43.06 -6.77
CA VAL A 510 -4.15 41.66 -6.46
C VAL A 510 -2.94 40.90 -5.93
N ALA A 511 -1.77 41.05 -6.55
CA ALA A 511 -0.55 40.36 -6.13
C ALA A 511 -0.06 40.83 -4.76
N VAL A 512 -0.09 42.15 -4.50
CA VAL A 512 0.24 42.72 -3.19
C VAL A 512 -0.72 42.22 -2.13
N LYS A 513 -2.04 42.28 -2.38
CA LYS A 513 -3.07 41.81 -1.44
C LYS A 513 -2.83 40.36 -1.02
N ARG A 514 -2.49 39.48 -1.97
CA ARG A 514 -2.19 38.07 -1.69
C ARG A 514 -0.91 37.83 -0.89
N HIS A 515 0.04 38.76 -0.92
CA HIS A 515 1.24 38.71 -0.08
C HIS A 515 1.05 39.34 1.30
N THR A 516 0.16 40.33 1.43
CA THR A 516 -0.05 41.07 2.67
C THR A 516 -1.16 40.49 3.55
N GLN A 517 -2.11 39.75 2.98
CA GLN A 517 -3.09 39.00 3.77
C GLN A 517 -2.39 37.87 4.49
N ARG A 518 -2.23 38.03 5.81
CA ARG A 518 -1.78 36.98 6.75
C ARG A 518 -3.00 36.33 7.36
#